data_AF-A0A942SUY5-F1
#
_entry.id   AF-A0A942SUY5-F1
#
_cell.length_a   1.000
_cell.length_b   1.000
_cell.length_c   1.000
_cell.angle_alpha   90.00
_cell.angle_beta   90.00
_cell.angle_gamma   90.00
#
_symmetry.space_group_name_H-M   'P 1'
#
loop_
_entity.id
_entity.type
_entity.pdbx_description
1 polymer ?
#
loop_
_entity_poly.entity_id
_entity_poly.type
_entity_poly.pdbx_seq_one_letter_code
_entity_poly.pdbx_strand_id
1 'polypeptide(L)'
;MSLYINKREHPNVFENKQTINAPNQSYSRQDFLTELIKEQEKANAALKKTLRELQLRTIKQEESQTSHWNDIGSQLIDLQKSSQSYQEMMRMQEKFQEEMADKLNRQAVFQKEVTEKLNSQEDFQNQISAKMNKQEEFQEDVLKRLDHQEALTEKISRQLNFIRSILFERTNYLASKIEDGYKLTSSYVYKLMTGSDKPLTFFLMNQHHDEHTKQTDKS
;
A
#
# COMPACT_ATOMS: atom_id res chain seq x y z
N MET A 1 -34.79 -121.96 41.29
CA MET A 1 -36.11 -122.25 41.89
C MET A 1 -36.90 -123.08 40.89
N SER A 2 -37.23 -124.33 41.22
CA SER A 2 -38.01 -125.23 40.36
C SER A 2 -39.51 -124.95 40.52
N LEU A 3 -40.18 -124.63 39.41
CA LEU A 3 -41.62 -124.39 39.37
C LEU A 3 -42.38 -125.72 39.54
N TYR A 4 -43.29 -125.81 40.50
CA TYR A 4 -44.18 -126.98 40.67
C TYR A 4 -45.49 -126.74 39.92
N ILE A 5 -45.81 -127.58 38.94
CA ILE A 5 -47.06 -127.48 38.15
C ILE A 5 -47.98 -128.65 38.52
N ASN A 6 -49.12 -128.34 39.13
CA ASN A 6 -50.16 -129.30 39.47
C ASN A 6 -50.99 -129.67 38.22
N LYS A 7 -50.74 -130.86 37.67
CA LYS A 7 -51.34 -131.33 36.41
C LYS A 7 -52.85 -131.69 36.50
N ARG A 8 -53.48 -131.57 37.68
CA ARG A 8 -54.90 -131.92 37.87
C ARG A 8 -55.89 -130.77 37.65
N GLU A 9 -55.46 -129.52 37.75
CA GLU A 9 -56.35 -128.34 37.63
C GLU A 9 -56.15 -127.54 36.33
N HIS A 10 -55.11 -127.83 35.55
CA HIS A 10 -54.79 -127.12 34.31
C HIS A 10 -54.46 -128.08 33.16
N PRO A 11 -55.45 -128.78 32.59
CA PRO A 11 -55.23 -129.77 31.52
C PRO A 11 -54.76 -129.17 30.18
N ASN A 12 -54.80 -127.84 30.02
CA ASN A 12 -54.43 -127.15 28.77
C ASN A 12 -53.03 -126.51 28.80
N VAL A 13 -52.20 -126.80 29.81
CA VAL A 13 -50.82 -126.30 29.87
C VAL A 13 -49.88 -127.34 29.24
N PHE A 14 -49.42 -127.05 28.03
CA PHE A 14 -48.47 -127.89 27.30
C PHE A 14 -47.03 -127.61 27.75
N GLU A 15 -46.37 -128.62 28.32
CA GLU A 15 -44.94 -128.59 28.66
C GLU A 15 -44.12 -128.76 27.38
N ASN A 16 -43.50 -127.68 26.89
CA ASN A 16 -42.63 -127.74 25.72
C ASN A 16 -41.30 -128.44 26.11
N LYS A 17 -41.08 -129.66 25.62
CA LYS A 17 -39.87 -130.46 25.90
C LYS A 17 -38.67 -130.12 25.00
N GLN A 18 -38.74 -129.03 24.23
CA GLN A 18 -37.62 -128.58 23.41
C GLN A 18 -36.55 -127.90 24.27
N THR A 19 -35.32 -128.39 24.17
CA THR A 19 -34.13 -127.73 24.73
C THR A 19 -33.98 -126.34 24.11
N ILE A 20 -34.14 -125.30 24.92
CA ILE A 20 -33.92 -123.90 24.50
C ILE A 20 -32.43 -123.75 24.15
N ASN A 21 -32.10 -123.79 22.86
CA ASN A 21 -30.74 -123.57 22.39
C ASN A 21 -30.54 -122.07 22.10
N ALA A 22 -30.26 -121.31 23.16
CA ALA A 22 -29.77 -119.95 23.03
C ALA A 22 -28.76 -119.68 24.15
N PRO A 23 -27.49 -119.37 23.84
CA PRO A 23 -26.59 -118.75 24.80
C PRO A 23 -27.01 -117.28 24.94
N ASN A 24 -28.07 -117.01 25.70
CA ASN A 24 -28.56 -115.64 25.90
C ASN A 24 -27.77 -114.85 26.97
N GLN A 25 -26.65 -115.38 27.45
CA GLN A 25 -25.75 -114.70 28.39
C GLN A 25 -24.30 -115.01 28.04
N SER A 26 -23.73 -114.25 27.10
CA SER A 26 -22.29 -114.02 27.14
C SER A 26 -22.03 -113.13 28.35
N TYR A 27 -21.47 -113.68 29.42
CA TYR A 27 -20.85 -112.87 30.47
C TYR A 27 -19.76 -112.02 29.79
N SER A 28 -20.06 -110.73 29.54
CA SER A 28 -19.00 -109.75 29.31
C SER A 28 -18.30 -109.59 30.65
N ARG A 29 -17.18 -110.29 30.84
CA ARG A 29 -16.27 -110.01 31.94
C ARG A 29 -15.61 -108.67 31.58
N GLN A 30 -16.30 -107.59 31.89
CA GLN A 30 -15.79 -106.24 31.76
C GLN A 30 -14.59 -106.15 32.73
N ASP A 31 -13.39 -106.16 32.17
CA ASP A 31 -12.17 -105.99 32.93
C ASP A 31 -12.03 -104.51 33.29
N PHE A 32 -12.72 -104.13 34.37
CA PHE A 32 -12.83 -102.75 34.85
C PHE A 32 -11.47 -102.07 35.02
N LEU A 33 -10.42 -102.83 35.35
CA LEU A 33 -9.08 -102.29 35.48
C LEU A 33 -8.50 -101.91 34.10
N THR A 34 -8.68 -102.76 33.09
CA THR A 34 -8.25 -102.47 31.71
C THR A 34 -9.03 -101.30 31.11
N GLU A 35 -10.33 -101.20 31.38
CA GLU A 35 -11.15 -100.06 30.94
C GLU A 35 -10.75 -98.76 31.66
N LEU A 36 -10.47 -98.82 32.97
CA LEU A 36 -9.95 -97.69 33.73
C LEU A 36 -8.60 -97.21 33.20
N ILE A 37 -7.68 -98.14 32.89
CA ILE A 37 -6.38 -97.82 32.29
C ILE A 37 -6.56 -97.15 30.93
N LYS A 38 -7.45 -97.67 30.07
CA LYS A 38 -7.74 -97.06 28.76
C LYS A 38 -8.34 -95.66 28.88
N GLU A 39 -9.29 -95.46 29.78
CA GLU A 39 -9.87 -94.13 30.02
C GLU A 39 -8.84 -93.17 30.64
N GLN A 40 -7.94 -93.64 31.51
CA GLN A 40 -6.82 -92.84 32.01
C GLN A 40 -5.85 -92.44 30.90
N GLU A 41 -5.49 -93.36 29.99
CA GLU A 41 -4.64 -93.07 28.84
C GLU A 41 -5.28 -92.04 27.89
N LYS A 42 -6.58 -92.18 27.64
CA LYS A 42 -7.38 -91.26 26.84
C LYS A 42 -7.47 -89.88 27.49
N ALA A 43 -7.70 -89.82 28.81
CA ALA A 43 -7.69 -88.58 29.57
C ALA A 43 -6.32 -87.90 29.52
N ASN A 44 -5.24 -88.66 29.71
CA ASN A 44 -3.86 -88.15 29.60
C ASN A 44 -3.56 -87.64 28.17
N ALA A 45 -4.00 -88.34 27.13
CA ALA A 45 -3.83 -87.92 25.74
C ALA A 45 -4.63 -86.63 25.44
N ALA A 46 -5.86 -86.53 25.94
CA ALA A 46 -6.68 -85.33 25.85
C ALA A 46 -6.02 -84.15 26.57
N LEU A 47 -5.54 -84.33 27.80
CA LEU A 47 -4.81 -83.32 28.57
C LEU A 47 -3.53 -82.85 27.86
N LYS A 48 -2.75 -83.77 27.30
CA LYS A 48 -1.55 -83.40 26.49
C LYS A 48 -1.92 -82.62 25.24
N LYS A 49 -3.10 -82.88 24.65
CA LYS A 49 -3.59 -82.12 23.50
C LYS A 49 -4.05 -80.73 23.92
N THR A 50 -4.86 -80.62 24.97
CA THR A 50 -5.34 -79.31 25.47
C THR A 50 -4.19 -78.44 25.97
N LEU A 51 -3.16 -79.02 26.59
CA LEU A 51 -1.97 -78.29 27.02
C LEU A 51 -1.21 -77.70 25.83
N ARG A 52 -1.04 -78.46 24.73
CA ARG A 52 -0.41 -77.96 23.50
C ARG A 52 -1.25 -76.86 22.84
N GLU A 53 -2.57 -77.04 22.78
CA GLU A 53 -3.47 -76.01 22.25
C GLU A 53 -3.44 -74.73 23.09
N LEU A 54 -3.38 -74.85 24.41
CA LEU A 54 -3.24 -73.73 25.34
C LEU A 54 -1.91 -73.01 25.10
N GLN A 55 -0.80 -73.74 25.01
CA GLN A 55 0.53 -73.17 24.71
C GLN A 55 0.52 -72.39 23.40
N LEU A 56 -0.03 -72.96 22.33
CA LEU A 56 -0.12 -72.28 21.03
C LEU A 56 -1.00 -71.02 21.11
N ARG A 57 -2.12 -71.08 21.85
CA ARG A 57 -2.98 -69.90 22.07
C ARG A 57 -2.25 -68.82 22.87
N THR A 58 -1.51 -69.18 23.91
CA THR A 58 -0.71 -68.23 24.71
C THR A 58 0.33 -67.54 23.84
N ILE A 59 1.10 -68.30 23.04
CA ILE A 59 2.10 -67.71 22.13
C ILE A 59 1.43 -66.74 21.15
N LYS A 60 0.34 -67.15 20.50
CA LYS A 60 -0.39 -66.28 19.57
C LYS A 60 -0.94 -65.02 20.26
N GLN A 61 -1.39 -65.16 21.51
CA GLN A 61 -1.87 -64.04 22.30
C GLN A 61 -0.73 -63.07 22.64
N GLU A 62 0.44 -63.57 23.04
CA GLU A 62 1.63 -62.76 23.33
C GLU A 62 2.12 -62.00 22.09
N GLU A 63 2.15 -62.65 20.93
CA GLU A 63 2.47 -62.02 19.65
C GLU A 63 1.48 -60.89 19.32
N SER A 64 0.18 -61.16 19.44
CA SER A 64 -0.86 -60.16 19.20
C SER A 64 -0.78 -58.99 20.18
N GLN A 65 -0.50 -59.25 21.46
CA GLN A 65 -0.32 -58.20 22.46
C GLN A 65 0.92 -57.36 22.16
N THR A 66 2.03 -57.99 21.80
CA THR A 66 3.27 -57.29 21.43
C THR A 66 3.05 -56.39 20.22
N SER A 67 2.36 -56.88 19.19
CA SER A 67 2.00 -56.06 18.03
C SER A 67 1.12 -54.88 18.40
N HIS A 68 0.15 -55.07 19.30
CA HIS A 68 -0.73 -54.00 19.75
C HIS A 68 0.01 -52.95 20.57
N TRP A 69 0.94 -53.36 21.45
CA TRP A 69 1.78 -52.45 22.21
C TRP A 69 2.71 -51.63 21.31
N ASN A 70 3.24 -52.25 20.25
CA ASN A 70 4.06 -51.53 19.27
C ASN A 70 3.25 -50.47 18.51
N ASP A 71 2.01 -50.78 18.13
CA ASP A 71 1.11 -49.82 17.46
C ASP A 71 0.68 -48.67 18.39
N ILE A 72 0.36 -48.97 19.65
CA ILE A 72 0.13 -47.92 20.65
C ILE A 72 1.38 -47.06 20.84
N GLY A 73 2.55 -47.68 20.86
CA GLY A 73 3.83 -46.98 20.98
C GLY A 73 4.09 -46.02 19.83
N SER A 74 3.86 -46.46 18.58
CA SER A 74 4.01 -45.58 17.41
C SER A 74 3.00 -44.43 17.43
N GLN A 75 1.73 -44.71 17.77
CA GLN A 75 0.70 -43.66 17.88
C GLN A 75 1.04 -42.62 18.95
N LEU A 76 1.57 -43.04 20.10
CA LEU A 76 2.01 -42.12 21.15
C LEU A 76 3.19 -41.25 20.70
N ILE A 77 4.15 -41.82 19.98
CA ILE A 77 5.28 -41.06 19.43
C ILE A 77 4.79 -40.03 18.42
N ASP A 78 3.86 -40.39 17.54
CA ASP A 78 3.32 -39.48 16.54
C ASP A 78 2.48 -38.36 17.18
N LEU A 79 1.69 -38.70 18.20
CA LEU A 79 0.95 -37.71 18.98
C LEU A 79 1.90 -36.74 19.71
N GLN A 80 3.00 -37.24 20.28
CA GLN A 80 4.01 -36.42 20.93
C GLN A 80 4.67 -35.45 19.93
N LYS A 81 5.06 -35.94 18.75
CA LYS A 81 5.64 -35.09 17.69
C LYS A 81 4.65 -34.03 17.22
N SER A 82 3.39 -34.42 17.01
CA SER A 82 2.33 -33.49 16.63
C SER A 82 2.13 -32.42 17.69
N SER A 83 2.06 -32.80 18.97
CA SER A 83 1.98 -31.86 20.09
C SER A 83 3.15 -30.89 20.15
N GLN A 84 4.38 -31.35 19.89
CA GLN A 84 5.55 -30.47 19.83
C GLN A 84 5.45 -29.47 18.68
N SER A 85 5.02 -29.93 17.50
CA SER A 85 4.82 -29.06 16.34
C SER A 85 3.76 -27.98 16.61
N TYR A 86 2.65 -28.33 17.28
CA TYR A 86 1.64 -27.34 17.69
C TYR A 86 2.20 -26.29 18.67
N GLN A 87 3.06 -26.71 19.61
CA GLN A 87 3.71 -25.77 20.54
C GLN A 87 4.65 -24.81 19.82
N GLU A 88 5.44 -25.29 18.86
CA GLU A 88 6.31 -24.44 18.04
C GLU A 88 5.52 -23.44 17.20
N MET A 89 4.42 -23.89 16.60
CA MET A 89 3.53 -23.02 15.85
C MET A 89 2.90 -21.94 16.74
N MET A 90 2.45 -22.28 17.96
CA MET A 90 1.93 -21.28 18.90
C MET A 90 3.00 -20.25 19.29
N ARG A 91 4.23 -20.68 19.59
CA ARG A 91 5.33 -19.76 19.90
C ARG A 91 5.63 -18.82 18.72
N MET A 92 5.56 -19.33 17.49
CA MET A 92 5.75 -18.50 16.29
C MET A 92 4.61 -17.49 16.13
N GLN A 93 3.37 -17.91 16.38
CA GLN A 93 2.20 -17.05 16.34
C GLN A 93 2.26 -15.94 17.40
N GLU A 94 2.69 -16.26 18.63
CA GLU A 94 2.89 -15.28 19.70
C GLU A 94 3.94 -14.23 19.31
N LYS A 95 5.09 -14.65 18.80
CA LYS A 95 6.13 -13.73 18.31
C LYS A 95 5.61 -12.85 17.16
N PHE A 96 4.88 -13.44 16.22
CA PHE A 96 4.30 -12.69 15.11
C PHE A 96 3.27 -11.65 15.60
N GLN A 97 2.45 -11.99 16.60
CA GLN A 97 1.52 -11.06 17.22
C GLN A 97 2.24 -9.91 17.92
N GLU A 98 3.33 -10.19 18.65
CA GLU A 98 4.16 -9.17 19.29
C GLU A 98 4.78 -8.20 18.26
N GLU A 99 5.36 -8.74 17.18
CA GLU A 99 5.92 -7.93 16.10
C GLU A 99 4.86 -7.07 15.38
N MET A 100 3.65 -7.62 15.17
CA MET A 100 2.54 -6.85 14.61
C MET A 100 2.10 -5.74 15.54
N ALA A 101 2.03 -5.98 16.85
CA ALA A 101 1.68 -4.96 17.83
C ALA A 101 2.70 -3.81 17.84
N ASP A 102 4.01 -4.11 17.80
CA ASP A 102 5.05 -3.09 17.70
C ASP A 102 4.93 -2.29 16.39
N LYS A 103 4.72 -2.96 15.25
CA LYS A 103 4.50 -2.29 13.96
C LYS A 103 3.30 -1.36 13.98
N LEU A 104 2.16 -1.80 14.55
CA LEU A 104 0.96 -0.97 14.68
C LEU A 104 1.21 0.25 15.56
N ASN A 105 1.92 0.08 16.68
CA ASN A 105 2.25 1.20 17.55
C ASN A 105 3.15 2.22 16.85
N ARG A 106 4.19 1.76 16.13
CA ARG A 106 5.04 2.64 15.31
C ARG A 106 4.26 3.35 14.23
N GLN A 107 3.32 2.67 13.57
CA GLN A 107 2.45 3.27 12.56
C GLN A 107 1.55 4.34 13.17
N ALA A 108 0.99 4.11 14.36
CA ALA A 108 0.17 5.09 15.06
C ALA A 108 0.98 6.35 15.42
N VAL A 109 2.21 6.19 15.92
CA VAL A 109 3.13 7.31 16.20
C VAL A 109 3.47 8.07 14.93
N PHE A 110 3.83 7.36 13.85
CA PHE A 110 4.13 7.97 12.56
C PHE A 110 2.94 8.76 12.00
N GLN A 111 1.72 8.19 12.09
CA GLN A 111 0.51 8.86 11.62
C GLN A 111 0.24 10.15 12.42
N LYS A 112 0.50 10.16 13.72
CA LYS A 112 0.43 11.37 14.54
C LYS A 112 1.43 12.42 14.09
N GLU A 113 2.69 12.04 13.85
CA GLU A 113 3.73 12.96 13.36
C GLU A 113 3.37 13.56 11.98
N VAL A 114 2.85 12.75 11.06
CA VAL A 114 2.37 13.23 9.75
C VAL A 114 1.24 14.23 9.91
N THR A 115 0.30 13.97 10.83
CA THR A 115 -0.81 14.88 11.12
C THR A 115 -0.31 16.21 11.66
N GLU A 116 0.65 16.19 12.60
CA GLU A 116 1.26 17.41 13.15
C GLU A 116 2.00 18.22 12.09
N LYS A 117 2.75 17.56 11.18
CA LYS A 117 3.40 18.21 10.04
C LYS A 117 2.40 18.82 9.06
N LEU A 118 1.28 18.15 8.81
CA LEU A 118 0.22 18.64 7.93
C LEU A 118 -0.45 19.89 8.51
N ASN A 119 -0.78 19.88 9.80
CA ASN A 119 -1.33 21.05 10.49
C ASN A 119 -0.34 22.23 10.45
N SER A 120 0.95 21.97 10.68
CA SER A 120 1.99 23.02 10.59
C SER A 120 2.11 23.59 9.16
N GLN A 121 1.94 22.75 8.14
CA GLN A 121 1.94 23.17 6.74
C GLN A 121 0.70 24.00 6.40
N GLU A 122 -0.47 23.63 6.93
CA GLU A 122 -1.71 24.41 6.79
C GLU A 122 -1.54 25.80 7.41
N ASP A 123 -1.00 25.89 8.62
CA ASP A 123 -0.69 27.18 9.27
C ASP A 123 0.26 28.03 8.43
N PHE A 124 1.28 27.41 7.84
CA PHE A 124 2.21 28.10 6.96
C PHE A 124 1.54 28.59 5.66
N GLN A 125 0.65 27.79 5.05
CA GLN A 125 -0.14 28.20 3.89
C GLN A 125 -1.07 29.36 4.22
N ASN A 126 -1.71 29.35 5.40
CA ASN A 126 -2.54 30.45 5.87
C ASN A 126 -1.73 31.74 6.03
N GLN A 127 -0.52 31.65 6.60
CA GLN A 127 0.39 32.78 6.72
C GLN A 127 0.87 33.32 5.37
N ILE A 128 1.20 32.44 4.42
CA ILE A 128 1.55 32.84 3.05
C ILE A 128 0.38 33.56 2.40
N SER A 129 -0.82 33.00 2.49
CA SER A 129 -2.03 33.60 1.89
C SER A 129 -2.30 34.99 2.46
N ALA A 130 -2.18 35.17 3.78
CA ALA A 130 -2.31 36.48 4.41
C ALA A 130 -1.23 37.48 3.97
N LYS A 131 0.01 37.03 3.78
CA LYS A 131 1.10 37.90 3.26
C LYS A 131 0.89 38.24 1.78
N MET A 132 0.41 37.30 0.97
CA MET A 132 0.08 37.49 -0.44
C MET A 132 -1.00 38.56 -0.60
N ASN A 133 -2.08 38.48 0.17
CA ASN A 133 -3.15 39.49 0.14
C ASN A 133 -2.62 40.88 0.50
N LYS A 134 -1.79 41.01 1.55
CA LYS A 134 -1.15 42.29 1.89
C LYS A 134 -0.23 42.81 0.80
N GLN A 135 0.47 41.92 0.10
CA GLN A 135 1.32 42.30 -1.03
C GLN A 135 0.48 42.78 -2.22
N GLU A 136 -0.66 42.15 -2.49
CA GLU A 136 -1.60 42.56 -3.53
C GLU A 136 -2.18 43.96 -3.23
N GLU A 137 -2.63 44.21 -1.99
CA GLU A 137 -3.07 45.54 -1.54
C GLU A 137 -1.97 46.61 -1.71
N PHE A 138 -0.72 46.27 -1.34
CA PHE A 138 0.41 47.17 -1.53
C PHE A 138 0.72 47.45 -3.00
N GLN A 139 0.65 46.42 -3.86
CA GLN A 139 0.85 46.58 -5.29
C GLN A 139 -0.24 47.45 -5.92
N GLU A 140 -1.49 47.30 -5.50
CA GLU A 140 -2.59 48.16 -5.94
C GLU A 140 -2.36 49.64 -5.56
N ASP A 141 -1.87 49.91 -4.34
CA ASP A 141 -1.51 51.27 -3.91
C ASP A 141 -0.35 51.85 -4.74
N VAL A 142 0.68 51.06 -4.99
CA VAL A 142 1.81 51.47 -5.84
C VAL A 142 1.33 51.81 -7.26
N LEU A 143 0.45 51.00 -7.85
CA LEU A 143 -0.13 51.27 -9.17
C LEU A 143 -0.91 52.59 -9.17
N LYS A 144 -1.79 52.82 -8.18
CA LYS A 144 -2.52 54.10 -8.06
C LYS A 144 -1.59 55.31 -7.97
N ARG A 145 -0.49 55.19 -7.23
CA ARG A 145 0.52 56.24 -7.12
C ARG A 145 1.27 56.46 -8.42
N LEU A 146 1.57 55.41 -9.15
CA LEU A 146 2.25 55.46 -10.45
C LEU A 146 1.34 56.16 -11.48
N ASP A 147 0.06 55.79 -11.56
CA ASP A 147 -0.93 56.46 -12.42
C ASP A 147 -1.03 57.96 -12.12
N HIS A 148 -1.02 58.34 -10.83
CA HIS A 148 -1.03 59.74 -10.43
C HIS A 148 0.24 60.47 -10.87
N GLN A 149 1.40 59.84 -10.73
CA GLN A 149 2.67 60.41 -11.19
C GLN A 149 2.75 60.53 -12.72
N GLU A 150 2.18 59.57 -13.45
CA GLU A 150 2.09 59.62 -14.91
C GLU A 150 1.24 60.83 -15.34
N ALA A 151 0.06 61.02 -14.74
CA ALA A 151 -0.80 62.17 -15.02
C ALA A 151 -0.11 63.52 -14.70
N LEU A 152 0.61 63.62 -13.58
CA LEU A 152 1.40 64.81 -13.24
C LEU A 152 2.52 65.07 -14.25
N THR A 153 3.24 64.02 -14.65
CA THR A 153 4.33 64.10 -15.63
C THR A 153 3.81 64.56 -16.98
N GLU A 154 2.65 64.04 -17.40
CA GLU A 154 1.98 64.47 -18.62
C GLU A 154 1.59 65.96 -18.55
N LYS A 155 1.03 66.41 -17.42
CA LYS A 155 0.69 67.82 -17.20
C LYS A 155 1.92 68.72 -17.27
N ILE A 156 3.04 68.33 -16.63
CA ILE A 156 4.31 69.06 -16.69
C ILE A 156 4.84 69.11 -18.13
N SER A 157 4.79 67.99 -18.85
CA SER A 157 5.19 67.93 -20.27
C SER A 157 4.39 68.92 -21.13
N ARG A 158 3.07 68.97 -20.96
CA ARG A 158 2.20 69.94 -21.64
C ARG A 158 2.56 71.39 -21.29
N GLN A 159 2.81 71.68 -20.01
CA GLN A 159 3.22 73.01 -19.56
C GLN A 159 4.59 73.42 -20.14
N LEU A 160 5.56 72.51 -20.19
CA LEU A 160 6.86 72.76 -20.82
C LEU A 160 6.73 73.06 -22.32
N ASN A 161 5.85 72.34 -23.02
CA ASN A 161 5.55 72.62 -24.42
C ASN A 161 4.94 74.01 -24.62
N PHE A 162 4.04 74.43 -23.74
CA PHE A 162 3.46 75.77 -23.76
C PHE A 162 4.48 76.88 -23.45
N ILE A 163 5.36 76.68 -22.46
CA ILE A 163 6.45 77.62 -22.18
C ILE A 163 7.37 77.71 -23.40
N ARG A 164 7.70 76.58 -24.04
CA ARG A 164 8.50 76.54 -25.27
C ARG A 164 7.84 77.35 -26.40
N SER A 165 6.53 77.24 -26.59
CA SER A 165 5.84 78.02 -27.63
C SER A 165 5.85 79.52 -27.33
N ILE A 166 5.62 79.93 -26.08
CA ILE A 166 5.71 81.34 -25.67
C ILE A 166 7.13 81.89 -25.92
N LEU A 167 8.16 81.15 -25.52
CA LEU A 167 9.54 81.58 -25.71
C LEU A 167 9.89 81.73 -27.20
N PHE A 168 9.40 80.83 -28.06
CA PHE A 168 9.60 80.92 -29.50
C PHE A 168 8.93 82.15 -30.10
N GLU A 169 7.67 82.40 -29.73
CA GLU A 169 6.92 83.60 -30.17
C GLU A 169 7.63 84.89 -29.74
N ARG A 170 8.00 84.99 -28.46
CA ARG A 170 8.67 86.17 -27.91
C ARG A 170 10.04 86.40 -28.51
N THR A 171 10.82 85.33 -28.72
CA THR A 171 12.13 85.42 -29.38
C THR A 171 11.98 85.89 -30.83
N ASN A 172 11.01 85.35 -31.58
CA ASN A 172 10.75 85.79 -32.95
C ASN A 172 10.28 87.25 -33.02
N TYR A 173 9.38 87.66 -32.14
CA TYR A 173 8.93 89.05 -32.05
C TYR A 173 10.10 90.00 -31.76
N LEU A 174 10.96 89.63 -30.81
CA LEU A 174 12.13 90.44 -30.45
C LEU A 174 13.14 90.51 -31.60
N ALA A 175 13.39 89.38 -32.28
CA ALA A 175 14.24 89.33 -33.46
C ALA A 175 13.72 90.27 -34.57
N SER A 176 12.42 90.21 -34.87
CA SER A 176 11.77 91.12 -35.82
C SER A 176 11.90 92.58 -35.40
N LYS A 177 11.71 92.90 -34.11
CA LYS A 177 11.88 94.27 -33.61
C LYS A 177 13.31 94.78 -33.67
N ILE A 178 14.30 93.91 -33.41
CA ILE A 178 15.71 94.25 -33.56
C ILE A 178 16.03 94.49 -35.05
N GLU A 179 15.51 93.65 -35.94
CA GLU A 179 15.68 93.81 -37.39
C GLU A 179 15.05 95.12 -37.90
N ASP A 180 13.83 95.44 -37.47
CA ASP A 180 13.15 96.70 -37.79
C ASP A 180 13.93 97.90 -37.24
N GLY A 181 14.40 97.82 -35.99
CA GLY A 181 15.23 98.85 -35.36
C GLY A 181 16.57 99.05 -36.05
N TYR A 182 17.20 97.97 -36.50
CA TYR A 182 18.41 98.01 -37.31
C TYR A 182 18.14 98.66 -38.67
N LYS A 183 17.07 98.29 -39.38
CA LYS A 183 16.66 98.94 -40.63
C LYS A 183 16.41 100.44 -40.44
N LEU A 184 15.71 100.83 -39.37
CA LEU A 184 15.41 102.24 -39.09
C LEU A 184 16.67 103.04 -38.76
N THR A 185 17.49 102.57 -37.81
CA THR A 185 18.71 103.27 -37.39
C THR A 185 19.77 103.30 -38.48
N SER A 186 19.94 102.21 -39.23
CA SER A 186 20.85 102.18 -40.38
C SER A 186 20.41 103.14 -41.48
N SER A 187 19.10 103.23 -41.78
CA SER A 187 18.58 104.21 -42.74
C SER A 187 18.79 105.66 -42.27
N TYR A 188 18.62 105.93 -40.97
CA TYR A 188 18.82 107.26 -40.38
C TYR A 188 20.31 107.68 -40.37
N VAL A 189 21.20 106.81 -39.88
CA VAL A 189 22.65 107.05 -39.89
C VAL A 189 23.17 107.19 -41.32
N TYR A 190 22.68 106.37 -42.26
CA TYR A 190 23.04 106.50 -43.67
C TYR A 190 22.59 107.83 -44.27
N LYS A 191 21.35 108.26 -43.98
CA LYS A 191 20.83 109.57 -44.41
C LYS A 191 21.68 110.72 -43.87
N LEU A 192 22.13 110.65 -42.61
CA LEU A 192 23.05 111.63 -42.02
C LEU A 192 24.43 111.63 -42.68
N MET A 193 24.99 110.45 -42.97
CA MET A 193 26.36 110.31 -43.49
C MET A 193 26.47 110.57 -44.99
N THR A 194 25.40 110.37 -45.76
CA THR A 194 25.43 110.45 -47.24
C THR A 194 24.48 111.49 -47.83
N GLY A 195 23.60 112.09 -47.04
CA GLY A 195 22.70 113.18 -47.48
C GLY A 195 21.60 112.75 -48.46
N SER A 196 21.35 111.45 -48.64
CA SER A 196 20.43 110.87 -49.64
C SER A 196 19.31 110.06 -48.98
N ASP A 197 18.09 110.12 -49.54
CA ASP A 197 16.85 109.51 -48.99
C ASP A 197 16.67 108.00 -49.30
N LYS A 198 17.67 107.31 -49.88
CA LYS A 198 17.54 105.87 -50.20
C LYS A 198 17.97 105.00 -49.01
N PRO A 199 17.23 103.93 -48.65
CA PRO A 199 17.58 103.08 -47.51
C PRO A 199 18.87 102.28 -47.77
N LEU A 200 19.75 102.20 -46.76
CA LEU A 200 21.03 101.49 -46.79
C LEU A 200 20.91 100.03 -47.26
N THR A 201 19.77 99.39 -47.00
CA THR A 201 19.44 98.01 -47.41
C THR A 201 19.54 97.81 -48.92
N PHE A 202 19.22 98.83 -49.71
CA PHE A 202 19.32 98.78 -51.18
C PHE A 202 20.77 98.82 -51.65
N PHE A 203 21.67 99.44 -50.89
CA PHE A 203 23.10 99.55 -51.23
C PHE A 203 23.86 98.25 -50.92
N LEU A 204 23.57 97.62 -49.78
CA LEU A 204 24.13 96.30 -49.43
C LEU A 204 23.63 95.19 -50.38
N MET A 205 22.36 95.25 -50.79
CA MET A 205 21.79 94.29 -51.75
C MET A 205 22.37 94.46 -53.16
N ASN A 206 22.66 95.70 -53.58
CA ASN A 206 23.42 95.97 -54.82
C ASN A 206 24.89 95.55 -54.71
N GLN A 207 25.56 95.73 -53.56
CA GLN A 207 26.93 95.24 -53.37
C GLN A 207 27.03 93.72 -53.47
N HIS A 208 26.08 92.97 -52.90
CA HIS A 208 26.05 91.50 -53.07
C HIS A 208 25.73 91.06 -54.51
N HIS A 209 24.99 91.85 -55.28
CA HIS A 209 24.75 91.58 -56.71
C HIS A 209 25.96 91.93 -57.58
N ASP A 210 26.70 93.00 -57.24
CA ASP A 210 27.95 93.42 -57.89
C ASP A 210 29.13 92.48 -57.58
N GLU A 211 29.16 91.85 -56.40
CA GLU A 211 30.18 90.84 -56.06
C GLU A 211 29.98 89.54 -56.82
N HIS A 212 28.74 89.08 -57.03
CA HIS A 212 28.46 87.89 -57.84
C HIS A 212 28.67 88.11 -59.35
N THR A 213 28.46 89.32 -59.86
CA THR A 213 28.70 89.64 -61.29
C THR A 213 30.17 89.94 -61.62
N LYS A 214 30.98 90.43 -60.67
CA LYS A 214 32.43 90.62 -60.88
C LYS A 214 33.25 89.33 -60.83
N GLN A 215 32.71 88.24 -60.28
CA GLN A 215 33.36 86.91 -60.30
C GLN A 215 33.16 86.16 -61.63
N THR A 216 32.22 86.58 -62.48
CA THR A 216 32.01 85.96 -63.81
C THR A 216 32.76 86.65 -64.96
N ASP A 217 33.36 87.83 -64.72
CA ASP A 217 34.13 88.60 -65.74
C ASP A 217 35.64 88.65 -65.47
N LYS A 218 36.12 87.82 -64.54
CA LYS A 218 37.55 87.53 -64.34
C LYS A 218 37.73 86.03 -64.26
N SER A 219 37.84 85.41 -65.44
CA SER A 219 38.44 84.09 -65.64
C SER A 219 39.81 83.98 -64.97
#